data_AF-A0A2K3K9D0-F1
#
_entry.id   AF-A0A2K3K9D0-F1
#
_cell.length_a   1.000
_cell.length_b   1.000
_cell.length_c   1.000
_cell.angle_alpha   90.00
_cell.angle_beta   90.00
_cell.angle_gamma   90.00
#
_symmetry.space_group_name_H-M   'P 1'
#
loop_
_entity.id
_entity.type
_entity.pdbx_description
1 polymer ?
#
loop_
_entity_poly.entity_id
_entity_poly.type
_entity_poly.pdbx_seq_one_letter_code
_entity_poly.pdbx_strand_id
1 'polypeptide(L)'
;RNVPEVRAKASRHFKTTIYPDKNAIKVCPEFLNHWYKELDFEESGCIIDAATNKSTAVKFKPKDGLWFLSSGRRVAMNNGITKPMIIVLYFEGDVNRFSMYPAYGDNMTPTPTNDNPIVISSDEDMIHEEHGDVIIQPEVEDPVDPSSYYMFDVKMSDSAVRTNQVF
;
A
#
# COMPACT_ATOMS: atom_id res chain seq x y z
N ARG A 1 -19.03 11.71 40.75
CA ARG A 1 -17.93 11.87 39.76
C ARG A 1 -18.20 10.88 38.63
N ASN A 2 -18.70 11.34 37.48
CA ASN A 2 -18.74 10.52 36.26
C ASN A 2 -17.33 10.53 35.68
N VAL A 3 -16.67 9.38 35.67
CA VAL A 3 -15.42 9.19 34.92
C VAL A 3 -15.83 9.05 33.46
N PRO A 4 -15.34 9.89 32.54
CA PRO A 4 -15.55 9.66 31.11
C PRO A 4 -14.87 8.33 30.77
N GLU A 5 -15.65 7.37 30.29
CA GLU A 5 -15.11 6.17 29.66
C GLU A 5 -14.29 6.62 28.45
N VAL A 6 -12.97 6.65 28.58
CA VAL A 6 -12.06 6.89 27.47
C VAL A 6 -12.12 5.64 26.61
N ARG A 7 -13.08 5.59 25.69
CA ARG A 7 -13.13 4.54 24.68
C ARG A 7 -11.87 4.67 23.84
N ALA A 8 -11.01 3.66 23.89
CA ALA A 8 -9.87 3.57 23.01
C ALA A 8 -10.36 3.74 21.57
N LYS A 9 -9.75 4.67 20.84
CA LYS A 9 -10.13 4.94 19.45
C LYS A 9 -9.91 3.66 18.65
N ALA A 10 -10.93 3.21 17.92
CA ALA A 10 -10.82 2.02 17.09
C ALA A 10 -9.62 2.14 16.15
N SER A 11 -8.85 1.06 15.99
CA SER A 11 -7.69 1.08 15.11
C SER A 11 -8.12 1.22 13.65
N ARG A 12 -7.47 2.11 12.91
CA ARG A 12 -7.68 2.34 11.48
C ARG A 12 -6.93 1.35 10.60
N HIS A 13 -6.21 0.40 11.17
CA HIS A 13 -5.39 -0.53 10.41
C HIS A 13 -5.70 -1.97 10.73
N PHE A 14 -5.35 -2.87 9.81
CA PHE A 14 -5.37 -4.30 10.06
C PHE A 14 -4.22 -5.01 9.34
N LYS A 15 -3.75 -6.11 9.93
CA LYS A 15 -2.80 -7.03 9.29
C LYS A 15 -3.53 -7.95 8.32
N THR A 16 -2.95 -8.20 7.17
CA THR A 16 -3.44 -9.20 6.20
C THR A 16 -2.29 -9.79 5.40
N THR A 17 -2.57 -10.78 4.57
CA THR A 17 -1.57 -11.42 3.70
C THR A 17 -1.92 -11.17 2.24
N ILE A 18 -0.98 -10.64 1.47
CA ILE A 18 -1.04 -10.61 0.01
C ILE A 18 -0.46 -11.93 -0.49
N TYR A 19 -1.27 -12.69 -1.23
CA TYR A 19 -0.83 -13.89 -1.94
C TYR A 19 -0.65 -13.54 -3.42
N PRO A 20 0.53 -13.75 -4.03
CA PRO A 20 0.80 -13.34 -5.41
C PRO A 20 -0.08 -14.06 -6.45
N ASP A 21 -0.59 -15.24 -6.10
CA ASP A 21 -1.44 -16.07 -6.94
C ASP A 21 -2.95 -15.82 -6.74
N LYS A 22 -3.36 -15.11 -5.68
CA LYS A 22 -4.77 -14.91 -5.32
C LYS A 22 -5.26 -13.49 -5.58
N ASN A 23 -6.48 -13.37 -6.07
CA ASN A 23 -7.09 -12.06 -6.30
C ASN A 23 -7.72 -11.45 -5.04
N ALA A 24 -8.04 -12.27 -4.03
CA ALA A 24 -8.72 -11.85 -2.82
C ALA A 24 -7.72 -11.49 -1.73
N ILE A 25 -7.88 -10.30 -1.14
CA ILE A 25 -7.16 -9.85 0.05
C ILE A 25 -8.17 -9.88 1.20
N LYS A 26 -7.92 -10.68 2.24
CA LYS A 26 -8.85 -10.81 3.36
C LYS A 26 -8.88 -9.53 4.18
N VAL A 27 -10.08 -9.05 4.50
CA VAL A 27 -10.28 -7.90 5.39
C VAL A 27 -10.56 -8.41 6.80
N CYS A 28 -9.98 -7.77 7.81
CA CYS A 28 -10.20 -8.15 9.20
C CYS A 28 -11.66 -7.84 9.61
N PRO A 29 -12.43 -8.83 10.14
CA PRO A 29 -13.79 -8.61 10.58
C PRO A 29 -13.93 -7.56 11.68
N GLU A 30 -12.96 -7.50 12.60
CA GLU A 30 -12.97 -6.50 13.68
C GLU A 30 -12.82 -5.08 13.12
N PHE A 31 -11.89 -4.88 12.17
CA PHE A 31 -11.76 -3.61 11.46
C PHE A 31 -13.07 -3.24 10.76
N LEU A 32 -13.68 -4.18 10.03
CA LEU A 32 -14.96 -3.95 9.34
C LEU A 32 -16.06 -3.53 10.32
N ASN A 33 -16.21 -4.21 11.45
CA ASN A 33 -17.26 -3.88 12.42
C ASN A 33 -17.13 -2.44 12.96
N HIS A 34 -15.91 -1.93 13.08
CA HIS A 34 -15.68 -0.56 13.57
C HIS A 34 -15.84 0.51 12.49
N TRP A 35 -15.47 0.20 11.25
CA TRP A 35 -15.43 1.18 10.14
C TRP A 35 -16.51 0.95 9.09
N TYR A 36 -17.48 0.06 9.34
CA TYR A 36 -18.51 -0.32 8.36
C TYR A 36 -19.28 0.88 7.81
N LYS A 37 -19.51 1.91 8.62
CA LYS A 37 -20.31 3.09 8.21
C LYS A 37 -19.50 4.09 7.39
N GLU A 38 -18.19 4.06 7.52
CA GLU A 38 -17.24 4.95 6.86
C GLU A 38 -16.69 4.33 5.56
N LEU A 39 -16.78 3.01 5.42
CA LEU A 39 -16.43 2.30 4.20
C LEU A 39 -17.58 2.33 3.20
N ASP A 40 -17.24 2.51 1.93
CA ASP A 40 -18.19 2.45 0.84
C ASP A 40 -18.09 1.08 0.14
N PHE A 41 -19.09 0.21 0.28
CA PHE A 41 -19.01 -1.13 -0.29
C PHE A 41 -19.34 -1.18 -1.80
N GLU A 42 -19.85 -0.09 -2.37
CA GLU A 42 -20.20 0.01 -3.78
C GLU A 42 -19.09 0.66 -4.61
N GLU A 43 -18.37 1.62 -4.01
CA GLU A 43 -17.31 2.37 -4.65
C GLU A 43 -15.97 1.64 -4.73
N SER A 44 -15.16 2.06 -5.72
CA SER A 44 -13.78 1.59 -5.83
C SER A 44 -12.89 2.32 -4.83
N GLY A 45 -12.01 1.57 -4.16
CA GLY A 45 -10.92 2.12 -3.38
C GLY A 45 -9.57 1.96 -4.06
N CYS A 46 -8.50 2.28 -3.34
CA CYS A 46 -7.15 1.97 -3.76
C CYS A 46 -6.26 1.55 -2.58
N ILE A 47 -5.33 0.65 -2.88
CA ILE A 47 -4.20 0.33 -2.00
C ILE A 47 -2.97 1.02 -2.56
N ILE A 48 -2.32 1.84 -1.75
CA ILE A 48 -1.14 2.62 -2.09
C ILE A 48 0.02 2.09 -1.27
N ASP A 49 1.06 1.59 -1.93
CA ASP A 49 2.31 1.25 -1.25
C ASP A 49 2.96 2.53 -0.72
N ALA A 50 3.13 2.61 0.61
CA ALA A 50 3.59 3.84 1.24
C ALA A 50 5.07 4.17 0.94
N ALA A 51 5.88 3.19 0.55
CA ALA A 51 7.29 3.40 0.22
C ALA A 51 7.49 3.83 -1.24
N THR A 52 6.67 3.30 -2.15
CA THR A 52 6.84 3.48 -3.60
C THR A 52 5.76 4.34 -4.26
N ASN A 53 4.71 4.72 -3.51
CA ASN A 53 3.52 5.42 -4.00
C ASN A 53 2.76 4.70 -5.14
N LYS A 54 3.04 3.41 -5.35
CA LYS A 54 2.34 2.62 -6.35
C LYS A 54 0.91 2.34 -5.90
N SER A 55 -0.05 2.86 -6.66
CA SER A 55 -1.48 2.71 -6.39
C SER A 55 -2.10 1.58 -7.21
N THR A 56 -2.95 0.78 -6.56
CA THR A 56 -3.73 -0.28 -7.21
C THR A 56 -5.20 -0.18 -6.80
N ALA A 57 -6.08 -0.06 -7.78
CA ALA A 57 -7.52 -0.01 -7.55
C ALA A 57 -8.06 -1.35 -7.01
N VAL A 58 -8.93 -1.27 -6.00
CA VAL A 58 -9.55 -2.40 -5.32
C VAL A 58 -11.05 -2.17 -5.12
N LYS A 59 -11.82 -3.25 -4.95
CA LYS A 59 -13.23 -3.21 -4.58
C LYS A 59 -13.52 -4.21 -3.49
N PHE A 60 -14.44 -3.86 -2.59
CA PHE A 60 -14.98 -4.83 -1.65
C PHE A 60 -15.81 -5.88 -2.39
N LYS A 61 -15.64 -7.14 -2.01
CA LYS A 61 -16.42 -8.27 -2.52
C LYS A 61 -16.83 -9.19 -1.37
N PRO A 62 -18.12 -9.52 -1.25
CA PRO A 62 -18.56 -10.52 -0.30
C PRO A 62 -18.26 -11.93 -0.85
N LYS A 63 -17.84 -12.83 0.03
CA LYS A 63 -17.71 -14.27 -0.26
C LYS A 63 -17.82 -15.06 1.05
N ASP A 64 -18.72 -16.04 1.08
CA ASP A 64 -18.92 -16.96 2.22
C ASP A 64 -19.10 -16.24 3.57
N GLY A 65 -19.86 -15.14 3.58
CA GLY A 65 -20.09 -14.32 4.80
C GLY A 65 -18.92 -13.44 5.22
N LEU A 66 -17.84 -13.40 4.45
CA LEU A 66 -16.66 -12.57 4.68
C LEU A 66 -16.50 -11.52 3.58
N TRP A 67 -15.79 -10.43 3.90
CA TRP A 67 -15.43 -9.38 2.94
C TRP A 67 -13.97 -9.46 2.54
N PHE A 68 -13.72 -9.22 1.25
CA PHE A 68 -12.40 -9.22 0.66
C PHE A 68 -12.20 -7.96 -0.20
N LEU A 69 -10.99 -7.45 -0.27
CA LEU A 69 -10.59 -6.52 -1.32
C LEU A 69 -10.15 -7.32 -2.56
N SER A 70 -10.57 -6.87 -3.73
CA SER A 70 -10.13 -7.46 -5.01
C SER A 70 -8.70 -7.06 -5.38
N SER A 71 -8.21 -7.55 -6.53
CA SER A 71 -6.95 -7.13 -7.15
C SER A 71 -5.67 -7.55 -6.41
N GLY A 72 -5.72 -8.53 -5.50
CA GLY A 72 -4.55 -9.02 -4.75
C GLY A 72 -3.34 -9.37 -5.63
N ARG A 73 -3.56 -10.05 -6.76
CA ARG A 73 -2.51 -10.37 -7.74
C ARG A 73 -1.88 -9.11 -8.35
N ARG A 74 -2.68 -8.08 -8.64
CA ARG A 74 -2.18 -6.80 -9.20
C ARG A 74 -1.40 -6.02 -8.16
N VAL A 75 -1.88 -5.99 -6.91
CA VAL A 75 -1.16 -5.39 -5.77
C VAL A 75 0.20 -6.07 -5.61
N ALA A 76 0.24 -7.41 -5.68
CA ALA A 76 1.48 -8.16 -5.59
C ALA A 76 2.45 -7.84 -6.73
N MET A 77 1.96 -7.91 -7.98
CA MET A 77 2.75 -7.66 -9.18
C MET A 77 3.33 -6.25 -9.22
N ASN A 78 2.52 -5.23 -8.93
CA ASN A 78 2.95 -3.83 -8.95
C ASN A 78 4.06 -3.56 -7.92
N ASN A 79 4.01 -4.24 -6.78
CA ASN A 79 4.94 -4.05 -5.66
C ASN A 79 6.05 -5.10 -5.60
N GLY A 80 6.22 -5.95 -6.62
CA GLY A 80 7.29 -6.94 -6.68
C GLY A 80 7.16 -8.08 -5.65
N ILE A 81 5.98 -8.32 -5.11
CA ILE A 81 5.71 -9.36 -4.12
C ILE A 81 5.61 -10.71 -4.85
N THR A 82 6.63 -11.57 -4.70
CA THR A 82 6.72 -12.88 -5.38
C THR A 82 6.37 -14.07 -4.50
N LYS A 83 6.24 -13.86 -3.18
CA LYS A 83 5.84 -14.86 -2.18
C LYS A 83 4.75 -14.25 -1.28
N PRO A 84 3.92 -15.06 -0.60
CA PRO A 84 2.95 -14.53 0.36
C PRO A 84 3.62 -13.60 1.38
N MET A 85 3.09 -12.39 1.52
CA MET A 85 3.67 -11.34 2.36
C MET A 85 2.62 -10.79 3.32
N ILE A 86 2.96 -10.70 4.61
CA ILE A 86 2.14 -10.05 5.62
C ILE A 86 2.36 -8.55 5.52
N ILE A 87 1.27 -7.81 5.42
CA ILE A 87 1.24 -6.36 5.33
C ILE A 87 0.29 -5.78 6.37
N VAL A 88 0.43 -4.49 6.63
CA VAL A 88 -0.55 -3.67 7.35
C VAL A 88 -1.23 -2.77 6.32
N LEU A 89 -2.56 -2.79 6.29
CA LEU A 89 -3.36 -1.82 5.56
C LEU A 89 -3.93 -0.81 6.54
N TYR A 90 -3.63 0.47 6.34
CA TYR A 90 -4.14 1.60 7.12
C TYR A 90 -5.20 2.35 6.32
N PHE A 91 -6.42 2.45 6.83
CA PHE A 91 -7.51 3.21 6.24
C PHE A 91 -7.34 4.70 6.49
N GLU A 92 -7.24 5.46 5.41
CA GLU A 92 -7.00 6.91 5.46
C GLU A 92 -8.26 7.71 5.85
N GLY A 93 -9.44 7.09 5.83
CA GLY A 93 -10.71 7.74 6.15
C GLY A 93 -11.37 8.44 4.97
N ASP A 94 -10.93 8.14 3.74
CA ASP A 94 -11.40 8.77 2.51
C ASP A 94 -11.52 7.73 1.38
N VAL A 95 -12.70 7.63 0.75
CA VAL A 95 -13.04 6.78 -0.42
C VAL A 95 -12.28 5.44 -0.47
N ASN A 96 -12.41 4.63 0.58
CA ASN A 96 -11.75 3.32 0.69
C ASN A 96 -10.25 3.33 0.33
N ARG A 97 -9.53 4.39 0.71
CA ARG A 97 -8.11 4.55 0.47
C ARG A 97 -7.32 3.91 1.60
N PHE A 98 -6.40 3.02 1.22
CA PHE A 98 -5.56 2.29 2.15
C PHE A 98 -4.08 2.51 1.83
N SER A 99 -3.33 2.99 2.82
CA SER A 99 -1.87 2.94 2.78
C SER A 99 -1.40 1.53 3.17
N MET A 100 -0.46 0.97 2.42
CA MET A 100 0.13 -0.34 2.64
C MET A 100 1.54 -0.20 3.20
N TYR A 101 1.80 -0.91 4.30
CA TYR A 101 3.11 -1.00 4.92
C TYR A 101 3.52 -2.47 5.08
N PRO A 102 4.81 -2.80 4.95
CA PRO A 102 5.33 -4.10 5.38
C PRO A 102 5.05 -4.31 6.88
N ALA A 103 4.65 -5.51 7.27
CA ALA A 103 4.57 -5.86 8.68
C ALA A 103 5.98 -6.26 9.17
N TYR A 104 6.64 -5.37 9.92
CA TYR A 104 7.89 -5.70 10.61
C TYR A 104 7.59 -6.28 12.01
N GLY A 105 8.36 -7.30 12.41
CA GLY A 105 8.22 -8.02 13.69
C GLY A 105 8.16 -9.55 13.53
N ASP A 106 8.47 -10.27 14.60
CA ASP A 106 8.55 -11.74 14.66
C ASP A 106 7.22 -12.39 14.22
N ASN A 107 7.10 -12.71 12.94
CA ASN A 107 6.33 -13.82 12.36
C ASN A 107 6.25 -13.64 10.83
N MET A 108 7.39 -13.72 10.14
CA MET A 108 7.46 -13.85 8.66
C MET A 108 7.02 -15.25 8.17
N THR A 109 6.08 -15.88 8.85
CA THR A 109 5.38 -17.07 8.36
C THR A 109 3.87 -16.88 8.62
N PRO A 110 3.00 -17.17 7.64
CA PRO A 110 1.56 -17.12 7.84
C PRO A 110 1.13 -18.28 8.74
N THR A 111 1.35 -18.18 10.05
CA THR A 111 0.74 -19.05 11.05
C THR A 111 -0.59 -18.45 11.50
N PRO A 112 -1.64 -19.27 11.63
CA PRO A 112 -2.90 -18.80 12.19
C PRO A 112 -2.73 -18.65 13.70
N THR A 113 -3.28 -17.55 14.23
CA THR A 113 -3.75 -17.37 15.62
C THR A 113 -2.90 -16.50 16.54
N ASN A 114 -3.59 -15.46 17.04
CA ASN A 114 -3.48 -14.69 18.30
C ASN A 114 -2.31 -13.72 18.58
N ASP A 115 -2.73 -12.44 18.61
CA ASP A 115 -2.55 -11.43 19.65
C ASP A 115 -1.19 -10.72 19.86
N ASN A 116 -1.31 -9.38 19.72
CA ASN A 116 -0.49 -8.27 20.22
C ASN A 116 0.51 -7.57 19.27
N PRO A 117 0.66 -6.23 19.41
CA PRO A 117 0.31 -5.29 18.33
C PRO A 117 1.51 -4.58 17.67
N ILE A 118 1.15 -3.68 16.74
CA ILE A 118 2.01 -2.78 15.98
C ILE A 118 2.67 -1.74 16.92
N VAL A 119 4.00 -1.56 16.79
CA VAL A 119 4.70 -0.40 17.37
C VAL A 119 4.89 0.63 16.25
N ILE A 120 4.06 1.68 16.25
CA ILE A 120 4.40 2.96 15.62
C ILE A 120 4.94 3.83 16.75
N SER A 121 6.25 3.97 16.86
CA SER A 121 6.87 4.98 17.72
C SER A 121 7.13 6.22 16.85
N SER A 122 6.26 7.21 16.96
CA SER A 122 6.59 8.59 16.59
C SER A 122 7.04 9.28 17.86
N ASP A 123 8.35 9.51 17.99
CA ASP A 123 8.89 10.49 18.91
C ASP A 123 9.71 11.49 18.09
N GLU A 124 9.05 12.60 17.73
CA GLU A 124 9.75 13.87 17.53
C GLU A 124 10.01 14.45 18.93
N ASP A 125 11.28 14.69 19.29
CA ASP A 125 11.77 16.04 19.64
C ASP A 125 13.14 16.06 20.36
N MET A 126 13.96 17.03 19.91
CA MET A 126 14.98 17.83 20.64
C MET A 126 16.41 17.30 20.86
N ILE A 127 17.29 17.76 19.95
CA ILE A 127 18.66 18.30 20.08
C ILE A 127 19.47 18.16 21.39
N HIS A 128 20.78 17.83 21.24
CA HIS A 128 21.89 18.67 21.72
C HIS A 128 23.23 18.34 21.02
N GLU A 129 23.94 19.41 20.65
CA GLU A 129 25.30 19.55 20.09
C GLU A 129 26.38 18.94 21.03
N GLU A 130 27.66 18.69 20.73
CA GLU A 130 28.65 19.18 19.76
C GLU A 130 29.90 18.26 19.84
N HIS A 131 30.71 18.17 18.78
CA HIS A 131 32.19 18.15 18.73
C HIS A 131 32.76 17.21 17.65
N GLY A 132 33.69 17.76 16.84
CA GLY A 132 34.76 16.96 16.22
C GLY A 132 34.96 17.18 14.73
N ASP A 133 35.52 18.33 14.39
CA ASP A 133 36.06 18.72 13.09
C ASP A 133 37.03 17.68 12.48
N VAL A 134 36.75 17.15 11.28
CA VAL A 134 37.78 16.68 10.33
C VAL A 134 37.26 16.88 8.89
N ILE A 135 37.85 17.86 8.22
CA ILE A 135 37.71 18.15 6.79
C ILE A 135 38.45 17.08 5.98
N ILE A 136 37.74 16.33 5.11
CA ILE A 136 38.33 15.74 3.91
C ILE A 136 37.29 15.82 2.77
N GLN A 137 37.63 16.58 1.71
CA GLN A 137 37.10 16.47 0.35
C GLN A 137 38.33 16.49 -0.60
N PRO A 138 38.23 16.08 -1.89
CA PRO A 138 37.08 15.52 -2.63
C PRO A 138 37.42 14.21 -3.37
N GLU A 139 36.40 13.44 -3.78
CA GLU A 139 36.55 12.55 -4.95
C GLU A 139 35.42 12.86 -5.93
N VAL A 140 35.81 13.10 -7.18
CA VAL A 140 34.98 13.63 -8.26
C VAL A 140 34.29 12.43 -8.94
N GLU A 141 32.97 12.34 -8.85
CA GLU A 141 32.22 11.42 -9.71
C GLU A 141 32.09 12.02 -11.13
N ASP A 142 32.40 11.19 -12.13
CA ASP A 142 32.27 11.54 -13.55
C ASP A 142 30.84 11.99 -13.89
N PRO A 143 30.66 13.00 -14.76
CA PRO A 143 29.33 13.43 -15.18
C PRO A 143 28.65 12.31 -15.98
N VAL A 144 27.57 11.76 -15.43
CA VAL A 144 26.67 10.84 -16.12
C VAL A 144 25.97 11.60 -17.26
N ASP A 145 26.21 11.18 -18.50
CA ASP A 145 25.57 11.74 -19.70
C ASP A 145 24.04 11.49 -19.68
N PRO A 146 23.20 12.54 -19.56
CA PRO A 146 21.74 12.41 -19.56
C PRO A 146 21.16 12.06 -20.94
N SER A 147 21.96 12.04 -22.02
CA SER A 147 21.49 11.72 -23.37
C SER A 147 21.15 10.23 -23.56
N SER A 148 21.62 9.36 -22.67
CA SER A 148 21.39 7.90 -22.76
C SER A 148 19.95 7.45 -22.47
N TYR A 149 19.10 8.33 -21.92
CA TYR A 149 17.74 7.98 -21.49
C TYR A 149 16.61 8.30 -22.49
N TYR A 150 16.93 8.87 -23.66
CA TYR A 150 15.93 9.23 -24.68
C TYR A 150 16.31 8.73 -26.07
N MET A 151 16.23 7.41 -26.26
CA MET A 151 16.12 6.87 -27.61
C MET A 151 15.26 5.61 -27.60
N PHE A 152 13.95 5.81 -27.70
CA PHE A 152 13.04 4.78 -28.19
C PHE A 152 12.68 5.19 -29.63
N ASP A 153 13.10 4.39 -30.61
CA ASP A 153 12.69 4.57 -32.00
C ASP A 153 11.18 4.33 -32.11
N VAL A 154 10.38 5.40 -32.03
CA VAL A 154 8.96 5.34 -32.40
C VAL A 154 8.89 5.35 -33.92
N LYS A 155 8.78 4.17 -34.53
CA LYS A 155 8.24 4.09 -35.90
C LYS A 155 6.75 4.40 -35.85
N MET A 156 6.39 5.67 -36.05
CA MET A 156 5.01 6.05 -36.36
C MET A 156 4.61 5.34 -37.66
N SER A 157 3.70 4.37 -37.55
CA SER A 157 2.95 3.88 -38.70
C SER A 157 1.72 4.76 -38.79
N ASP A 158 1.62 5.55 -39.87
CA ASP A 158 0.40 6.31 -40.15
C ASP A 158 -0.80 5.36 -40.23
N SER A 159 -1.77 5.63 -39.35
CA SER A 159 -3.15 5.17 -39.38
C SER A 159 -3.95 6.46 -39.50
N ALA A 160 -4.87 6.67 -40.43
CA ALA A 160 -6.16 6.01 -40.62
C ALA A 160 -6.86 6.80 -41.79
N VAL A 161 -8.02 6.51 -42.37
CA VAL A 161 -9.36 6.18 -41.84
C VAL A 161 -10.24 5.73 -43.03
N ARG A 162 -11.20 4.86 -42.72
CA ARG A 162 -12.31 4.30 -43.52
C ARG A 162 -13.21 5.33 -44.24
N THR A 163 -13.88 4.88 -45.31
CA THR A 163 -15.32 5.17 -45.52
C THR A 163 -16.01 4.01 -46.26
N ASN A 164 -17.32 3.90 -45.99
CA ASN A 164 -18.16 2.73 -46.16
C ASN A 164 -18.56 2.38 -47.61
N GLN A 165 -18.91 1.11 -47.74
CA GLN A 165 -19.67 0.45 -48.81
C GLN A 165 -20.93 1.25 -49.25
N VAL A 166 -21.20 1.28 -50.56
CA VAL A 166 -22.57 1.30 -51.12
C VAL A 166 -22.56 0.38 -52.34
N PHE A 167 -23.58 -0.48 -52.46
CA PHE A 167 -23.78 -1.40 -53.58
C PHE A 167 -24.11 -0.67 -54.88
#